data_AF-A0A6B3MGH9-F1
#
_entry.id   AF-A0A6B3MGH9-F1
#
_cell.length_a   1.000
_cell.length_b   1.000
_cell.length_c   1.000
_cell.angle_alpha   90.00
_cell.angle_beta   90.00
_cell.angle_gamma   90.00
#
_symmetry.space_group_name_H-M   'P 1'
#
loop_
_entity.id
_entity.type
_entity.pdbx_description
1 polymer ?
#
loop_
_entity_poly.entity_id
_entity_poly.type
_entity_poly.pdbx_seq_one_letter_code
_entity_poly.pdbx_strand_id
1 'polypeptide(L)'
;MSTEKGEINIIGIEGINLDGTYNNDRLNQWNDLVGILLFERSGKPYFDIICRATTEPGKYFTDNPYKGTSGVARIDTGYHKELWQVGDHRGYEALAQGSNSVRLVRDENKDGRRNDEPTNERNRGINLHTTKSRGWRGSASPNSIGKWSAGCVVIYSPNDFLNFLDIVKSSRQYQENKKHSFDFTLLYSRWIKVVEENSEPISPTEEPYSSATPDDLDIMARTIWGEVRAESDEEKIAVGWVIRNRASRSPRYNWKPTLCEVCKQRFQFSAWNKDDVNLQKVLSVTEKDDTFKKCLEISKKVVSGEVVDISNGADHFHARYTPKKPAWAIGNLPVSEVGLHSFYRLVFD
;
A
#
# COMPACT_ATOMS: atom_id res chain seq x y z
N MET A 1 11.79 -1.97 17.52
CA MET A 1 10.43 -1.93 16.97
C MET A 1 9.50 -2.51 18.02
N SER A 2 8.34 -1.90 18.23
CA SER A 2 7.31 -2.47 19.10
C SER A 2 6.62 -3.63 18.42
N THR A 3 6.31 -4.67 19.19
CA THR A 3 5.50 -5.83 18.78
C THR A 3 4.17 -5.87 19.55
N GLU A 4 3.93 -4.85 20.37
CA GLU A 4 2.74 -4.77 21.22
C GLU A 4 1.49 -4.50 20.40
N LYS A 5 0.37 -5.11 20.80
CA LYS A 5 -0.90 -4.95 20.08
C LYS A 5 -1.36 -3.48 20.10
N GLY A 6 -1.64 -2.95 18.92
CA GLY A 6 -2.08 -1.57 18.73
C GLY A 6 -0.94 -0.55 18.74
N GLU A 7 0.31 -1.00 18.91
CA GLU A 7 1.47 -0.16 18.70
C GLU A 7 1.99 -0.25 17.26
N ILE A 8 2.43 0.89 16.73
CA ILE A 8 2.88 1.01 15.35
C ILE A 8 4.39 1.26 15.25
N ASN A 9 4.97 0.94 14.09
CA ASN A 9 6.35 1.27 13.73
C ASN A 9 6.37 1.98 12.38
N ILE A 10 7.03 3.14 12.30
CA ILE A 10 7.15 3.87 11.03
C ILE A 10 8.44 3.45 10.33
N ILE A 11 8.30 2.94 9.10
CA ILE A 11 9.40 2.41 8.32
C ILE A 11 9.49 3.17 6.99
N GLY A 12 10.68 3.64 6.65
CA GLY A 12 11.04 4.10 5.31
C GLY A 12 11.91 3.05 4.63
N ILE A 13 11.73 2.86 3.34
CA ILE A 13 12.56 1.99 2.52
C ILE A 13 13.00 2.76 1.29
N GLU A 14 14.30 3.01 1.19
CA GLU A 14 14.90 3.73 0.08
C GLU A 14 15.21 2.78 -1.09
N GLY A 15 14.90 3.22 -2.31
CA GLY A 15 15.29 2.53 -3.54
C GLY A 15 14.50 1.25 -3.82
N ILE A 16 13.21 1.23 -3.52
CA ILE A 16 12.31 0.08 -3.77
C ILE A 16 10.97 0.53 -4.37
N ASN A 17 10.44 -0.25 -5.30
CA ASN A 17 9.12 -0.05 -5.90
C ASN A 17 8.04 -0.67 -5.01
N LEU A 18 6.79 -0.25 -5.21
CA LEU A 18 5.64 -0.71 -4.43
C LEU A 18 5.40 -2.23 -4.53
N ASP A 19 5.83 -2.85 -5.63
CA ASP A 19 5.78 -4.31 -5.86
C ASP A 19 6.93 -5.07 -5.17
N GLY A 20 7.79 -4.39 -4.41
CA GLY A 20 8.94 -4.97 -3.71
C GLY A 20 10.19 -5.13 -4.57
N THR A 21 10.15 -4.77 -5.86
CA THR A 21 11.34 -4.81 -6.73
C THR A 21 12.26 -3.64 -6.44
N TYR A 22 13.58 -3.85 -6.56
CA TYR A 22 14.54 -2.75 -6.44
C TYR A 22 14.41 -1.77 -7.59
N ASN A 23 14.68 -0.50 -7.32
CA ASN A 23 14.93 0.49 -8.36
C ASN A 23 16.34 1.08 -8.23
N ASN A 24 16.75 1.85 -9.25
CA ASN A 24 18.11 2.39 -9.34
C ASN A 24 18.38 3.57 -8.39
N ASP A 25 17.46 3.85 -7.48
CA ASP A 25 17.56 4.90 -6.48
C ASP A 25 17.97 6.27 -7.06
N ARG A 26 17.24 6.70 -8.09
CA ARG A 26 17.63 7.88 -8.88
C ARG A 26 17.23 9.14 -8.13
N LEU A 27 18.19 10.05 -8.01
CA LEU A 27 17.96 11.37 -7.44
C LEU A 27 16.72 12.07 -8.01
N ASN A 28 16.03 12.76 -7.10
CA ASN A 28 14.88 13.58 -7.43
C ASN A 28 13.70 12.78 -8.00
N GLN A 29 13.50 11.53 -7.55
CA GLN A 29 12.35 10.69 -7.92
C GLN A 29 11.50 10.31 -6.71
N TRP A 30 10.27 9.86 -6.96
CA TRP A 30 9.38 9.28 -5.95
C TRP A 30 9.50 7.76 -6.01
N ASN A 31 10.64 7.26 -5.54
CA ASN A 31 11.13 5.90 -5.74
C ASN A 31 11.47 5.20 -4.41
N ASP A 32 10.95 5.74 -3.32
CA ASP A 32 11.04 5.16 -1.99
C ASP A 32 9.64 4.80 -1.50
N LEU A 33 9.60 4.02 -0.43
CA LEU A 33 8.38 3.69 0.28
C LEU A 33 8.43 4.18 1.73
N VAL A 34 7.28 4.56 2.25
CA VAL A 34 7.08 4.84 3.68
C VAL A 34 5.81 4.14 4.12
N GLY A 35 5.87 3.39 5.21
CA GLY A 35 4.76 2.59 5.67
C GLY A 35 4.70 2.46 7.18
N ILE A 36 3.59 1.88 7.64
CA ILE A 36 3.36 1.54 9.04
C ILE A 36 3.40 0.02 9.18
N LEU A 37 4.39 -0.45 9.92
CA LEU A 37 4.62 -1.86 10.20
C LEU A 37 4.01 -2.22 11.57
N LEU A 38 3.17 -3.25 11.56
CA LEU A 38 2.65 -3.91 12.75
C LEU A 38 3.08 -5.37 12.78
N PHE A 39 2.78 -6.02 13.90
CA PHE A 39 3.02 -7.43 14.11
C PHE A 39 1.70 -8.13 14.42
N GLU A 40 1.48 -9.26 13.75
CA GLU A 40 0.42 -10.19 14.13
C GLU A 40 0.70 -10.81 15.50
N ARG A 41 -0.30 -11.51 16.07
CA ARG A 41 -0.09 -12.31 17.28
C ARG A 41 0.96 -13.40 17.10
N SER A 42 1.15 -13.88 15.86
CA SER A 42 2.19 -14.84 15.47
C SER A 42 3.60 -14.26 15.56
N GLY A 43 3.74 -12.94 15.67
CA GLY A 43 5.00 -12.22 15.54
C GLY A 43 5.41 -11.96 14.09
N LYS A 44 4.57 -12.32 13.10
CA LYS A 44 4.82 -12.00 11.70
C LYS A 44 4.59 -10.50 11.44
N PRO A 45 5.55 -9.80 10.81
CA PRO A 45 5.38 -8.40 10.47
C PRO A 45 4.51 -8.23 9.22
N TYR A 46 3.66 -7.20 9.22
CA TYR A 46 2.90 -6.78 8.05
C TYR A 46 2.79 -5.26 7.97
N PHE A 47 2.66 -4.73 6.76
CA PHE A 47 2.38 -3.31 6.54
C PHE A 47 0.88 -3.08 6.50
N ASP A 48 0.37 -2.24 7.40
CA ASP A 48 -1.02 -1.78 7.38
C ASP A 48 -1.26 -0.76 6.27
N ILE A 49 -0.24 0.07 6.03
CA ILE A 49 -0.16 0.94 4.86
C ILE A 49 1.28 1.00 4.38
N ILE A 50 1.45 1.08 3.05
CA ILE A 50 2.72 1.38 2.40
C ILE A 50 2.47 2.36 1.26
N CYS A 51 3.16 3.49 1.29
CA CYS A 51 2.91 4.64 0.45
C CYS A 51 4.11 4.91 -0.46
N ARG A 52 3.84 5.31 -1.70
CA ARG A 52 4.87 5.91 -2.56
C ARG A 52 5.37 7.22 -1.94
N ALA A 53 6.67 7.33 -1.77
CA ALA A 53 7.28 8.43 -1.04
C ALA A 53 8.65 8.81 -1.61
N THR A 54 9.28 9.76 -0.93
CA THR A 54 10.72 9.98 -0.96
C THR A 54 11.25 10.16 0.45
N THR A 55 12.43 9.62 0.70
CA THR A 55 13.27 9.82 1.88
C THR A 55 14.48 10.70 1.55
N GLU A 56 14.55 11.16 0.30
CA GLU A 56 15.61 11.96 -0.28
C GLU A 56 15.18 13.42 -0.53
N PRO A 57 16.12 14.37 -0.57
CA PRO A 57 15.86 15.72 -1.03
C PRO A 57 15.60 15.76 -2.54
N GLY A 58 14.81 16.75 -2.95
CA GLY A 58 14.64 17.06 -4.36
C GLY A 58 15.83 17.80 -4.95
N LYS A 59 16.00 17.71 -6.28
CA LYS A 59 17.13 18.29 -7.02
C LYS A 59 17.34 19.77 -6.71
N TYR A 60 16.26 20.53 -6.51
CA TYR A 60 16.38 21.95 -6.20
C TYR A 60 17.20 22.19 -4.93
N PHE A 61 16.97 21.42 -3.87
CA PHE A 61 17.67 21.58 -2.60
C PHE A 61 19.05 20.94 -2.60
N THR A 62 19.26 19.87 -3.37
CA THR A 62 20.60 19.34 -3.66
C THR A 62 21.47 20.40 -4.33
N ASP A 63 20.94 21.09 -5.34
CA ASP A 63 21.67 22.14 -6.05
C ASP A 63 21.81 23.42 -5.21
N ASN A 64 20.80 23.72 -4.38
CA ASN A 64 20.66 24.97 -3.61
C ASN A 64 20.35 24.67 -2.12
N PRO A 65 21.32 24.13 -1.36
CA PRO A 65 21.13 23.87 0.07
C PRO A 65 20.93 25.18 0.85
N TYR A 66 20.31 25.08 2.03
CA TYR A 66 20.11 26.24 2.88
C TYR A 66 21.45 26.87 3.30
N LYS A 67 21.50 28.21 3.35
CA LYS A 67 22.69 28.94 3.77
C LYS A 67 23.12 28.51 5.19
N GLY A 68 24.42 28.32 5.38
CA GLY A 68 24.99 27.88 6.66
C GLY A 68 24.87 26.37 6.91
N THR A 69 24.58 25.58 5.88
CA THR A 69 24.64 24.11 5.93
C THR A 69 25.70 23.60 4.95
N SER A 70 26.39 22.52 5.30
CA SER A 70 27.37 21.84 4.44
C SER A 70 26.67 20.90 3.44
N GLY A 71 25.68 21.41 2.69
CA GLY A 71 24.90 20.59 1.78
C GLY A 71 23.50 20.23 2.29
N VAL A 72 22.74 19.55 1.43
CA VAL A 72 21.34 19.24 1.70
C VAL A 72 21.22 18.12 2.74
N ALA A 73 20.21 18.19 3.60
CA ALA A 73 19.98 17.15 4.59
C ALA A 73 19.49 15.85 3.92
N ARG A 74 20.05 14.73 4.38
CA ARG A 74 19.54 13.37 4.16
C ARG A 74 19.44 12.69 5.51
N ILE A 75 18.28 12.12 5.83
CA ILE A 75 18.16 11.31 7.04
C ILE A 75 19.09 10.10 6.89
N ASP A 76 19.96 9.87 7.88
CA ASP A 76 20.84 8.71 7.90
C ASP A 76 20.03 7.41 7.90
N THR A 77 20.56 6.35 7.32
CA THR A 77 19.89 5.03 7.36
C THR A 77 19.94 4.45 8.79
N GLY A 78 19.06 3.49 9.07
CA GLY A 78 18.91 2.84 10.36
C GLY A 78 17.82 3.44 11.25
N TYR A 79 17.91 3.15 12.55
CA TYR A 79 16.89 3.49 13.55
C TYR A 79 17.08 4.89 14.14
N HIS A 80 16.00 5.67 14.21
CA HIS A 80 15.91 7.00 14.79
C HIS A 80 14.86 6.97 15.89
N LYS A 81 15.33 7.13 17.13
CA LYS A 81 14.48 7.12 18.31
C LYS A 81 13.74 8.45 18.46
N GLU A 82 12.44 8.39 18.73
CA GLU A 82 11.59 9.53 19.10
C GLU A 82 11.70 10.69 18.11
N LEU A 83 11.73 10.40 16.80
CA LEU A 83 11.98 11.39 15.77
C LEU A 83 10.83 12.39 15.62
N TRP A 84 9.58 11.93 15.60
CA TRP A 84 8.43 12.77 15.23
C TRP A 84 7.29 12.74 16.23
N GLN A 85 6.65 13.89 16.42
CA GLN A 85 5.34 13.99 17.08
C GLN A 85 4.28 14.41 16.07
N VAL A 86 3.00 14.10 16.33
CA VAL A 86 1.92 14.74 15.58
C VAL A 86 1.96 16.24 15.89
N GLY A 87 2.11 17.05 14.84
CA GLY A 87 2.26 18.50 14.89
C GLY A 87 1.94 19.11 13.54
N ASP A 88 2.60 20.20 13.16
CA ASP A 88 2.30 20.92 11.91
C ASP A 88 3.50 21.01 10.97
N HIS A 89 3.22 20.86 9.67
CA HIS A 89 4.10 21.27 8.59
C HIS A 89 3.45 22.39 7.80
N ARG A 90 3.90 23.64 8.01
CA ARG A 90 3.47 24.81 7.22
C ARG A 90 1.95 25.02 7.16
N GLY A 91 1.27 24.81 8.29
CA GLY A 91 -0.16 25.10 8.46
C GLY A 91 -1.11 23.92 8.21
N TYR A 92 -0.58 22.69 8.15
CA TYR A 92 -1.38 21.48 8.16
C TYR A 92 -0.72 20.39 9.03
N GLU A 93 -1.54 19.47 9.53
CA GLU A 93 -1.10 18.40 10.42
C GLU A 93 -0.11 17.45 9.75
N ALA A 94 0.97 17.13 10.43
CA ALA A 94 2.03 16.24 9.95
C ALA A 94 2.78 15.59 11.11
N LEU A 95 3.73 14.72 10.80
CA LEU A 95 4.70 14.22 11.76
C LEU A 95 5.90 15.16 11.78
N ALA A 96 6.00 15.95 12.85
CA ALA A 96 6.95 17.04 12.99
C ALA A 96 8.12 16.66 13.90
N GLN A 97 9.34 17.05 13.53
CA GLN A 97 10.54 16.80 14.34
C GLN A 97 10.46 17.51 15.71
N GLY A 98 9.93 18.74 15.74
CA GLY A 98 10.03 19.60 16.91
C GLY A 98 11.50 19.75 17.38
N SER A 99 11.73 19.53 18.68
CA SER A 99 13.05 19.57 19.32
C SER A 99 13.78 18.23 19.33
N ASN A 100 13.18 17.17 18.78
CA ASN A 100 13.77 15.83 18.75
C ASN A 100 15.02 15.78 17.88
N SER A 101 15.92 14.85 18.19
CA SER A 101 17.17 14.67 17.45
C SER A 101 16.95 13.81 16.21
N VAL A 102 17.63 14.14 15.12
CA VAL A 102 17.67 13.33 13.90
C VAL A 102 19.12 13.17 13.45
N ARG A 103 19.52 11.96 13.06
CA ARG A 103 20.83 11.77 12.41
C ARG A 103 20.73 12.18 10.95
N LEU A 104 21.53 13.18 10.56
CA LEU A 104 21.59 13.68 9.19
C LEU A 104 22.97 13.51 8.61
N VAL A 105 23.02 13.06 7.36
CA VAL A 105 24.17 13.21 6.48
C VAL A 105 23.94 14.44 5.60
N ARG A 106 25.00 15.23 5.40
CA ARG A 106 24.95 16.50 4.66
C ARG A 106 25.68 16.34 3.33
N ASP A 107 24.91 16.19 2.26
CA ASP A 107 25.40 15.93 0.89
C ASP A 107 26.07 17.20 0.31
N GLU A 108 27.33 17.43 0.72
CA GLU A 108 28.11 18.62 0.38
C GLU A 108 28.55 18.60 -1.08
N ASN A 109 28.93 17.42 -1.58
CA ASN A 109 29.43 17.21 -2.94
C ASN A 109 28.32 17.04 -3.98
N LYS A 110 27.04 16.98 -3.55
CA LYS A 110 25.84 16.87 -4.39
C LYS A 110 25.77 15.59 -5.20
N ASP A 111 26.45 14.53 -4.76
CA ASP A 111 26.53 13.25 -5.47
C ASP A 111 25.32 12.35 -5.21
N GLY A 112 24.48 12.74 -4.27
CA GLY A 112 23.27 12.02 -3.95
C GLY A 112 23.38 11.01 -2.82
N ARG A 113 24.56 10.85 -2.23
CA ARG A 113 24.88 9.71 -1.37
C ARG A 113 24.99 10.12 0.09
N ARG A 114 24.97 9.13 0.97
CA ARG A 114 25.19 9.28 2.42
C ARG A 114 26.62 8.89 2.78
N ASN A 115 27.58 9.58 2.18
CA ASN A 115 29.00 9.24 2.36
C ASN A 115 29.69 10.09 3.43
N ASP A 116 29.09 11.22 3.81
CA ASP A 116 29.63 12.10 4.84
C ASP A 116 29.24 11.63 6.25
N GLU A 117 30.01 12.07 7.25
CA GLU A 117 29.78 11.68 8.65
C GLU A 117 28.42 12.18 9.15
N PRO A 118 27.58 11.29 9.73
CA PRO A 118 26.28 11.69 10.24
C PRO A 118 26.41 12.55 11.50
N THR A 119 25.58 13.57 11.60
CA THR A 119 25.50 14.43 12.79
C THR A 119 24.11 14.34 13.42
N ASN A 120 24.05 14.41 14.75
CA ASN A 120 22.79 14.51 15.48
C ASN A 120 22.33 15.96 15.54
N GLU A 121 21.25 16.27 14.82
CA GLU A 121 20.74 17.63 14.69
C GLU A 121 19.34 17.79 15.27
N ARG A 122 19.04 18.99 15.78
CA ARG A 122 17.73 19.35 16.38
C ARG A 122 17.17 20.59 15.71
N ASN A 123 15.85 20.78 15.80
CA ASN A 123 15.16 21.98 15.30
C ASN A 123 15.45 22.28 13.82
N ARG A 124 15.58 21.24 12.99
CA ARG A 124 15.85 21.38 11.55
C ARG A 124 14.58 21.35 10.70
N GLY A 125 13.45 20.96 11.29
CA GLY A 125 12.18 20.84 10.60
C GLY A 125 12.15 19.67 9.63
N ILE A 126 12.89 18.60 9.95
CA ILE A 126 12.92 17.34 9.19
C ILE A 126 11.64 16.58 9.51
N ASN A 127 10.58 16.85 8.77
CA ASN A 127 9.24 16.33 9.03
C ASN A 127 8.91 15.16 8.09
N LEU A 128 7.91 14.35 8.44
CA LEU A 128 7.21 13.47 7.51
C LEU A 128 5.88 14.14 7.12
N HIS A 129 5.76 14.50 5.84
CA HIS A 129 4.62 15.25 5.32
C HIS A 129 4.20 14.78 3.91
N THR A 130 3.34 15.53 3.22
CA THR A 130 2.85 15.17 1.88
C THR A 130 2.99 16.28 0.84
N THR A 131 2.65 15.96 -0.41
CA THR A 131 2.54 16.93 -1.49
C THR A 131 1.17 17.63 -1.46
N LYS A 132 1.08 18.72 -0.69
CA LYS A 132 -0.08 19.62 -0.59
C LYS A 132 -1.31 19.06 0.17
N SER A 133 -1.41 19.53 1.41
CA SER A 133 -2.65 19.95 2.08
C SER A 133 -2.59 21.48 2.23
N ARG A 134 -3.71 22.17 1.96
CA ARG A 134 -3.98 23.63 2.08
C ARG A 134 -2.79 24.57 2.43
N GLY A 135 -2.44 25.51 1.53
CA GLY A 135 -1.52 26.63 1.86
C GLY A 135 -0.26 26.78 0.99
N TRP A 136 0.13 25.75 0.22
CA TRP A 136 1.28 25.80 -0.70
C TRP A 136 0.83 25.93 -2.17
N ARG A 137 1.48 26.81 -2.95
CA ARG A 137 1.23 26.99 -4.40
C ARG A 137 2.05 25.97 -5.20
N GLY A 138 1.41 25.24 -6.11
CA GLY A 138 2.05 24.24 -7.00
C GLY A 138 1.39 22.86 -6.94
N SER A 139 1.70 22.03 -7.93
CA SER A 139 1.34 20.60 -8.00
C SER A 139 2.63 19.78 -8.04
N ALA A 140 2.69 18.66 -7.32
CA ALA A 140 3.83 17.76 -7.44
C ALA A 140 3.86 17.12 -8.82
N SER A 141 5.06 17.04 -9.39
CA SER A 141 5.27 16.24 -10.59
C SER A 141 5.39 14.78 -10.17
N PRO A 142 4.71 13.84 -10.85
CA PRO A 142 4.84 12.41 -10.57
C PRO A 142 6.25 11.86 -10.85
N ASN A 143 7.08 12.62 -11.57
CA ASN A 143 8.41 12.23 -12.04
C ASN A 143 9.52 13.12 -11.45
N SER A 144 9.22 13.97 -10.47
CA SER A 144 10.21 14.89 -9.89
C SER A 144 9.81 15.37 -8.50
N ILE A 145 10.69 15.19 -7.52
CA ILE A 145 10.51 15.76 -6.16
C ILE A 145 10.57 17.29 -6.21
N GLY A 146 11.48 17.86 -7.00
CA GLY A 146 11.64 19.30 -7.14
C GLY A 146 11.90 20.00 -5.80
N LYS A 147 10.92 20.77 -5.32
CA LYS A 147 11.00 21.57 -4.08
C LYS A 147 10.22 20.95 -2.91
N TRP A 148 9.75 19.71 -3.05
CA TRP A 148 8.91 19.09 -2.02
C TRP A 148 9.69 18.59 -0.82
N SER A 149 10.99 18.28 -0.95
CA SER A 149 11.85 17.88 0.16
C SER A 149 13.20 18.59 0.14
N ALA A 150 13.56 19.19 1.28
CA ALA A 150 14.92 19.65 1.59
C ALA A 150 15.65 18.71 2.57
N GLY A 151 15.18 17.46 2.66
CA GLY A 151 15.59 16.46 3.66
C GLY A 151 14.44 15.92 4.52
N CYS A 152 13.21 16.39 4.30
CA CYS A 152 12.00 15.78 4.86
C CYS A 152 11.73 14.42 4.22
N VAL A 153 10.95 13.59 4.92
CA VAL A 153 10.29 12.44 4.30
C VAL A 153 8.96 12.91 3.74
N VAL A 154 8.65 12.55 2.49
CA VAL A 154 7.44 13.06 1.82
C VAL A 154 6.68 11.92 1.17
N ILE A 155 5.48 11.65 1.68
CA ILE A 155 4.51 10.76 1.02
C ILE A 155 3.90 11.51 -0.16
N TYR A 156 3.97 10.92 -1.35
CA TYR A 156 3.59 11.61 -2.58
C TYR A 156 2.09 11.98 -2.58
N SER A 157 1.20 11.05 -2.28
CA SER A 157 -0.26 11.24 -2.31
C SER A 157 -0.77 11.87 -1.01
N PRO A 158 -1.49 13.01 -1.05
CA PRO A 158 -2.16 13.57 0.12
C PRO A 158 -3.18 12.64 0.76
N ASN A 159 -3.90 11.86 -0.06
CA ASN A 159 -4.88 10.92 0.46
C ASN A 159 -4.20 9.78 1.23
N ASP A 160 -3.12 9.23 0.68
CA ASP A 160 -2.35 8.17 1.35
C ASP A 160 -1.74 8.70 2.65
N PHE A 161 -1.30 9.95 2.66
CA PHE A 161 -0.79 10.62 3.86
C PHE A 161 -1.86 10.86 4.92
N LEU A 162 -3.08 11.23 4.54
CA LEU A 162 -4.19 11.36 5.50
C LEU A 162 -4.51 10.01 6.12
N ASN A 163 -4.59 8.95 5.33
CA ASN A 163 -4.78 7.58 5.84
C ASN A 163 -3.64 7.16 6.76
N PHE A 164 -2.40 7.47 6.39
CA PHE A 164 -1.22 7.24 7.22
C PHE A 164 -1.33 7.96 8.57
N LEU A 165 -1.72 9.24 8.58
CA LEU A 165 -1.91 10.01 9.81
C LEU A 165 -3.08 9.47 10.66
N ASP A 166 -4.15 8.99 10.02
CA ASP A 166 -5.28 8.39 10.73
C ASP A 166 -4.86 7.12 11.47
N ILE A 167 -3.99 6.28 10.87
CA ILE A 167 -3.42 5.10 11.54
C ILE A 167 -2.50 5.53 12.69
N VAL A 168 -1.62 6.51 12.47
CA VAL A 168 -0.76 7.09 13.53
C VAL A 168 -1.60 7.57 14.71
N LYS A 169 -2.66 8.31 14.43
CA LYS A 169 -3.54 8.87 15.46
C LYS A 169 -4.43 7.80 16.10
N SER A 170 -4.67 6.67 15.45
CA SER A 170 -5.42 5.55 16.02
C SER A 170 -4.55 4.61 16.85
N SER A 171 -3.22 4.71 16.74
CA SER A 171 -2.28 3.90 17.52
C SER A 171 -2.44 4.08 19.04
N ARG A 172 -2.17 3.00 19.79
CA ARG A 172 -2.17 3.02 21.26
C ARG A 172 -1.23 4.09 21.79
N GLN A 173 -0.03 4.21 21.22
CA GLN A 173 0.97 5.18 21.66
C GLN A 173 0.43 6.62 21.61
N TYR A 174 -0.26 7.01 20.53
CA TYR A 174 -0.85 8.34 20.42
C TYR A 174 -2.11 8.51 21.29
N GLN A 175 -2.93 7.47 21.40
CA GLN A 175 -4.16 7.54 22.18
C GLN A 175 -3.88 7.72 23.67
N GLU A 176 -2.86 7.04 24.20
CA GLU A 176 -2.41 7.17 25.57
C GLU A 176 -1.63 8.48 25.81
N ASN A 177 -0.87 8.95 24.82
CA ASN A 177 -0.14 10.20 24.89
C ASN A 177 -0.17 10.96 23.56
N LYS A 178 -0.98 12.03 23.49
CA LYS A 178 -1.09 12.90 22.30
C LYS A 178 0.22 13.63 21.94
N LYS A 179 1.22 13.62 22.83
CA LYS A 179 2.58 14.12 22.61
C LYS A 179 3.60 13.00 22.48
N HIS A 180 3.17 11.77 22.16
CA HIS A 180 4.10 10.68 21.92
C HIS A 180 5.01 11.00 20.73
N SER A 181 6.31 10.75 20.91
CA SER A 181 7.30 10.84 19.84
C SER A 181 7.52 9.45 19.24
N PHE A 182 7.18 9.30 17.97
CA PHE A 182 7.33 8.07 17.22
C PHE A 182 8.77 7.86 16.74
N ASP A 183 9.20 6.61 16.81
CA ASP A 183 10.43 6.15 16.18
C ASP A 183 10.28 6.04 14.66
N PHE A 184 11.41 6.15 13.96
CA PHE A 184 11.50 5.94 12.52
C PHE A 184 12.66 5.00 12.19
N THR A 185 12.45 4.03 11.31
CA THR A 185 13.55 3.20 10.78
C THR A 185 13.63 3.42 9.28
N LEU A 186 14.77 3.90 8.79
CA LEU A 186 15.06 4.00 7.37
C LEU A 186 15.93 2.83 6.93
N LEU A 187 15.40 1.97 6.07
CA LEU A 187 16.12 0.85 5.49
C LEU A 187 16.61 1.21 4.10
N TYR A 188 17.83 0.80 3.77
CA TYR A 188 18.26 0.77 2.37
C TYR A 188 17.78 -0.53 1.74
N SER A 189 17.18 -0.48 0.55
CA SER A 189 16.62 -1.67 -0.09
C SER A 189 17.63 -2.81 -0.25
N ARG A 190 18.92 -2.48 -0.41
CA ARG A 190 20.02 -3.47 -0.49
C ARG A 190 20.23 -4.29 0.79
N TRP A 191 19.68 -3.87 1.93
CA TRP A 191 19.70 -4.65 3.16
C TRP A 191 18.57 -5.67 3.21
N ILE A 192 17.50 -5.44 2.45
CA ILE A 192 16.36 -6.33 2.35
C ILE A 192 16.75 -7.39 1.34
N LYS A 193 16.94 -8.63 1.78
CA LYS A 193 17.12 -9.75 0.86
C LYS A 193 15.75 -10.08 0.28
N VAL A 194 15.61 -9.93 -1.04
CA VAL A 194 14.54 -10.65 -1.75
C VAL A 194 14.86 -12.12 -1.59
N VAL A 195 14.11 -12.80 -0.74
CA VAL A 195 14.16 -14.24 -0.67
C VAL A 195 13.41 -14.69 -1.92
N GLU A 196 14.16 -14.97 -3.00
CA GLU A 196 13.61 -15.79 -4.07
C GLU A 196 13.20 -17.10 -3.40
N GLU A 197 11.92 -17.47 -3.46
CA GLU A 197 11.44 -18.76 -2.99
C GLU A 197 12.01 -19.87 -3.87
N ASN A 198 13.30 -20.18 -3.72
CA ASN A 198 13.85 -21.50 -3.99
C ASN A 198 13.72 -22.32 -2.71
N SER A 199 12.48 -22.65 -2.38
CA SER A 199 12.14 -23.62 -1.37
C SER A 199 11.07 -24.53 -1.97
N GLU A 200 11.31 -25.84 -1.90
CA GLU A 200 10.25 -26.83 -1.94
C GLU A 200 9.01 -26.29 -1.19
N PRO A 201 7.80 -26.54 -1.71
CA PRO A 201 6.59 -25.82 -1.35
C PRO A 201 6.51 -25.61 0.16
N ILE A 202 6.65 -24.36 0.59
CA ILE A 202 6.39 -23.96 1.96
C ILE A 202 4.92 -24.30 2.19
N SER A 203 4.70 -25.29 3.05
CA SER A 203 3.39 -25.63 3.58
C SER A 203 2.72 -24.34 4.08
N PRO A 204 1.50 -24.01 3.63
CA PRO A 204 0.82 -22.78 4.01
C PRO A 204 0.58 -22.76 5.52
N THR A 205 1.20 -21.79 6.20
CA THR A 205 0.85 -21.42 7.58
C THR A 205 0.70 -19.90 7.69
N GLU A 206 -0.28 -19.37 6.97
CA GLU A 206 -1.46 -18.78 7.61
C GLU A 206 -2.63 -19.52 6.97
N GLU A 207 -3.58 -19.96 7.79
CA GLU A 207 -4.69 -20.82 7.40
C GLU A 207 -5.13 -20.50 5.96
N PRO A 208 -5.24 -21.51 5.07
CA PRO A 208 -6.02 -21.33 3.87
C PRO A 208 -7.36 -20.70 4.27
N TYR A 209 -8.11 -20.17 3.33
CA TYR A 209 -9.53 -20.12 3.57
C TYR A 209 -10.03 -21.59 3.61
N SER A 210 -9.71 -22.32 4.69
CA SER A 210 -9.73 -23.79 4.86
C SER A 210 -11.16 -24.30 5.09
N SER A 211 -12.10 -23.36 5.12
CA SER A 211 -13.54 -23.53 5.15
C SER A 211 -14.22 -23.43 3.78
N ALA A 212 -13.50 -23.12 2.68
CA ALA A 212 -14.10 -23.04 1.36
C ALA A 212 -14.68 -24.40 0.96
N THR A 213 -16.00 -24.46 0.83
CA THR A 213 -16.72 -25.65 0.39
C THR A 213 -16.59 -25.83 -1.13
N PRO A 214 -16.89 -27.01 -1.66
CA PRO A 214 -17.04 -27.18 -3.12
C PRO A 214 -18.05 -26.19 -3.73
N ASP A 215 -19.10 -25.80 -2.99
CA ASP A 215 -20.07 -24.79 -3.42
C ASP A 215 -19.44 -23.40 -3.48
N ASP A 216 -18.61 -23.02 -2.50
CA ASP A 216 -17.86 -21.75 -2.54
C ASP A 216 -16.97 -21.67 -3.78
N LEU A 217 -16.25 -22.75 -4.11
CA LEU A 217 -15.36 -22.80 -5.27
C LEU A 217 -16.13 -22.74 -6.60
N ASP A 218 -17.24 -23.46 -6.72
CA ASP A 218 -18.10 -23.44 -7.90
C ASP A 218 -18.73 -22.04 -8.10
N ILE A 219 -19.29 -21.45 -7.04
CA ILE A 219 -19.91 -20.13 -7.09
C ILE A 219 -18.87 -19.02 -7.36
N MET A 220 -17.68 -19.11 -6.78
CA MET A 220 -16.58 -18.21 -7.08
C MET A 220 -16.15 -18.33 -8.54
N ALA A 221 -15.99 -19.55 -9.08
CA ALA A 221 -15.62 -19.79 -10.47
C ALA A 221 -16.67 -19.24 -11.44
N ARG A 222 -17.96 -19.45 -11.14
CA ARG A 222 -19.11 -18.91 -11.86
C ARG A 222 -19.10 -17.39 -11.88
N THR A 223 -18.75 -16.78 -10.76
CA THR A 223 -18.63 -15.32 -10.63
C THR A 223 -17.48 -14.79 -11.49
N ILE A 224 -16.28 -15.36 -11.38
CA ILE A 224 -15.12 -14.97 -12.20
C ILE A 224 -15.44 -15.12 -13.69
N TRP A 225 -16.07 -16.24 -14.09
CA TRP A 225 -16.50 -16.45 -15.48
C TRP A 225 -17.57 -15.43 -15.91
N GLY A 226 -18.50 -15.08 -15.03
CA GLY A 226 -19.53 -14.08 -15.30
C GLY A 226 -18.96 -12.68 -15.55
N GLU A 227 -17.96 -12.30 -14.75
CA GLU A 227 -17.37 -10.96 -14.76
C GLU A 227 -16.29 -10.80 -15.84
N VAL A 228 -15.42 -11.81 -16.03
CA VAL A 228 -14.17 -11.66 -16.81
C VAL A 228 -13.82 -12.89 -17.68
N ARG A 229 -14.79 -13.68 -18.15
CA ARG A 229 -14.53 -14.85 -19.04
C ARG A 229 -13.72 -14.55 -20.31
N ALA A 230 -13.83 -13.35 -20.88
CA ALA A 230 -13.13 -12.99 -22.11
C ALA A 230 -11.72 -12.42 -21.86
N GLU A 231 -11.35 -12.21 -20.60
CA GLU A 231 -10.15 -11.52 -20.19
C GLU A 231 -9.00 -12.48 -19.88
N SER A 232 -7.82 -11.96 -19.53
CA SER A 232 -6.63 -12.77 -19.26
C SER A 232 -6.76 -13.63 -17.98
N ASP A 233 -5.83 -14.56 -17.77
CA ASP A 233 -5.81 -15.34 -16.52
C ASP A 233 -5.43 -14.46 -15.32
N GLU A 234 -4.60 -13.43 -15.52
CA GLU A 234 -4.30 -12.43 -14.49
C GLU A 234 -5.56 -11.65 -14.07
N GLU A 235 -6.42 -11.25 -15.00
CA GLU A 235 -7.67 -10.56 -14.65
C GLU A 235 -8.63 -11.46 -13.87
N LYS A 236 -8.72 -12.74 -14.25
CA LYS A 236 -9.48 -13.75 -13.50
C LYS A 236 -8.94 -13.93 -12.08
N ILE A 237 -7.62 -13.99 -11.92
CA ILE A 237 -6.95 -14.09 -10.61
C ILE A 237 -7.25 -12.83 -9.77
N ALA A 238 -7.12 -11.63 -10.34
CA ALA A 238 -7.35 -10.38 -9.63
C ALA A 238 -8.82 -10.24 -9.14
N VAL A 239 -9.80 -10.62 -9.98
CA VAL A 239 -11.22 -10.66 -9.56
C VAL A 239 -11.45 -11.72 -8.49
N GLY A 240 -10.81 -12.88 -8.60
CA GLY A 240 -10.85 -13.91 -7.56
C GLY A 240 -10.35 -13.39 -6.22
N TRP A 241 -9.24 -12.66 -6.21
CA TRP A 241 -8.70 -12.05 -5.00
C TRP A 241 -9.63 -11.02 -4.39
N VAL A 242 -10.33 -10.20 -5.20
CA VAL A 242 -11.38 -9.29 -4.68
C VAL A 242 -12.47 -10.04 -3.92
N ILE A 243 -12.94 -11.19 -4.44
CA ILE A 243 -13.96 -12.02 -3.75
C ILE A 243 -13.42 -12.50 -2.39
N ARG A 244 -12.20 -13.05 -2.38
CA ARG A 244 -11.54 -13.55 -1.16
C ARG A 244 -11.34 -12.42 -0.13
N ASN A 245 -10.87 -11.26 -0.58
CA ASN A 245 -10.62 -10.08 0.24
C ASN A 245 -11.91 -9.54 0.89
N ARG A 246 -13.03 -9.54 0.16
CA ARG A 246 -14.34 -9.17 0.73
C ARG A 246 -14.78 -10.14 1.83
N ALA A 247 -14.64 -11.44 1.59
CA ALA A 247 -15.02 -12.47 2.56
C ALA A 247 -14.14 -12.41 3.82
N SER A 248 -12.82 -12.24 3.65
CA SER A 248 -11.88 -12.15 4.78
C SER A 248 -12.08 -10.91 5.66
N ARG A 249 -12.67 -9.83 5.10
CA ARG A 249 -12.97 -8.59 5.83
C ARG A 249 -14.39 -8.54 6.39
N SER A 250 -15.18 -9.60 6.25
CA SER A 250 -16.52 -9.66 6.85
C SER A 250 -16.46 -9.48 8.38
N PRO A 251 -17.44 -8.79 9.00
CA PRO A 251 -18.65 -8.19 8.44
C PRO A 251 -18.49 -6.73 7.99
N ARG A 252 -17.25 -6.26 7.79
CA ARG A 252 -16.98 -4.89 7.39
C ARG A 252 -17.64 -4.59 6.05
N TYR A 253 -18.09 -3.35 5.87
CA TYR A 253 -18.82 -2.92 4.68
C TYR A 253 -20.06 -3.80 4.36
N ASN A 254 -20.59 -4.48 5.37
CA ASN A 254 -21.70 -5.44 5.23
C ASN A 254 -21.38 -6.61 4.29
N TRP A 255 -20.10 -6.97 4.14
CA TRP A 255 -19.72 -8.17 3.40
C TRP A 255 -20.08 -9.43 4.17
N LYS A 256 -20.46 -10.44 3.40
CA LYS A 256 -20.78 -11.75 3.94
C LYS A 256 -19.51 -12.55 4.26
N PRO A 257 -19.57 -13.45 5.25
CA PRO A 257 -18.37 -14.14 5.72
C PRO A 257 -17.87 -15.19 4.74
N THR A 258 -18.73 -15.75 3.87
CA THR A 258 -18.36 -16.81 2.92
C THR A 258 -18.19 -16.31 1.47
N LEU A 259 -17.38 -17.02 0.68
CA LEU A 259 -17.17 -16.71 -0.74
C LEU A 259 -18.49 -16.80 -1.52
N CYS A 260 -19.27 -17.86 -1.28
CA CYS A 260 -20.58 -18.06 -1.89
C CYS A 260 -21.54 -16.90 -1.57
N GLU A 261 -21.62 -16.50 -0.30
CA GLU A 261 -22.49 -15.40 0.09
C GLU A 261 -22.01 -14.04 -0.44
N VAL A 262 -20.70 -13.78 -0.50
CA VAL A 262 -20.14 -12.55 -1.12
C VAL A 262 -20.50 -12.49 -2.61
N CYS A 263 -20.32 -13.59 -3.32
CA CYS A 263 -20.64 -13.68 -4.75
C CYS A 263 -22.13 -13.43 -5.01
N LYS A 264 -23.01 -14.05 -4.21
CA LYS A 264 -24.47 -13.94 -4.35
C LYS A 264 -25.05 -12.71 -3.63
N GLN A 265 -24.23 -11.92 -2.94
CA GLN A 265 -24.70 -10.73 -2.24
C GLN A 265 -25.25 -9.72 -3.25
N ARG A 266 -26.45 -9.21 -2.95
CA ARG A 266 -27.20 -8.33 -3.84
C ARG A 266 -26.32 -7.18 -4.35
N PHE A 267 -26.25 -7.05 -5.67
CA PHE A 267 -25.51 -6.00 -6.40
C PHE A 267 -23.98 -6.01 -6.28
N GLN A 268 -23.36 -7.05 -5.70
CA GLN A 268 -21.90 -7.14 -5.64
C GLN A 268 -21.27 -7.57 -6.97
N PHE A 269 -21.97 -8.41 -7.73
CA PHE A 269 -21.57 -8.95 -9.02
C PHE A 269 -22.80 -9.01 -9.92
N SER A 270 -22.75 -8.36 -11.09
CA SER A 270 -23.95 -8.17 -11.89
C SER A 270 -24.49 -9.48 -12.46
N ALA A 271 -23.60 -10.44 -12.69
CA ALA A 271 -23.92 -11.73 -13.25
C ALA A 271 -24.92 -12.57 -12.42
N TRP A 272 -25.15 -12.21 -11.14
CA TRP A 272 -26.12 -12.86 -10.25
C TRP A 272 -27.47 -12.12 -10.16
N ASN A 273 -27.63 -10.96 -10.79
CA ASN A 273 -28.87 -10.19 -10.73
C ASN A 273 -29.98 -10.87 -11.57
N LYS A 274 -31.23 -10.88 -11.08
CA LYS A 274 -32.37 -11.55 -11.73
C LYS A 274 -32.62 -11.12 -13.18
N ASP A 275 -32.37 -9.85 -13.47
CA ASP A 275 -32.62 -9.24 -14.78
C ASP A 275 -31.37 -9.25 -15.68
N ASP A 276 -30.24 -9.79 -15.22
CA ASP A 276 -29.00 -9.85 -16.02
C ASP A 276 -29.05 -11.03 -17.00
N VAL A 277 -28.79 -10.74 -18.27
CA VAL A 277 -28.76 -11.74 -19.35
C VAL A 277 -27.70 -12.82 -19.15
N ASN A 278 -26.70 -12.58 -18.30
CA ASN A 278 -25.66 -13.55 -17.97
C ASN A 278 -26.10 -14.52 -16.87
N LEU A 279 -27.17 -14.26 -16.10
CA LEU A 279 -27.57 -15.11 -14.98
C LEU A 279 -27.79 -16.57 -15.43
N GLN A 280 -28.55 -16.77 -16.51
CA GLN A 280 -28.79 -18.13 -17.03
C GLN A 280 -27.51 -18.79 -17.54
N LYS A 281 -26.56 -18.01 -18.08
CA LYS A 281 -25.27 -18.53 -18.55
C LYS A 281 -24.42 -18.97 -17.37
N VAL A 282 -24.34 -18.16 -16.34
CA VAL A 282 -23.61 -18.46 -15.10
C VAL A 282 -24.22 -19.65 -14.37
N LEU A 283 -25.54 -19.83 -14.39
CA LEU A 283 -26.21 -21.00 -13.79
C LEU A 283 -26.03 -22.30 -14.60
N SER A 284 -25.89 -22.21 -15.93
CA SER A 284 -25.82 -23.38 -16.81
C SER A 284 -24.41 -23.81 -17.21
N VAL A 285 -23.39 -22.96 -17.00
CA VAL A 285 -22.01 -23.30 -17.34
C VAL A 285 -21.51 -24.49 -16.53
N THR A 286 -20.70 -25.33 -17.17
CA THR A 286 -20.13 -26.56 -16.57
C THR A 286 -18.67 -26.70 -17.00
N GLU A 287 -17.94 -27.66 -16.44
CA GLU A 287 -16.55 -27.95 -16.80
C GLU A 287 -16.32 -28.39 -18.26
N LYS A 288 -17.39 -28.51 -19.07
CA LYS A 288 -17.28 -28.66 -20.54
C LYS A 288 -16.82 -27.36 -21.23
N ASP A 289 -16.98 -26.22 -20.58
CA ASP A 289 -16.45 -24.93 -21.03
C ASP A 289 -15.03 -24.77 -20.47
N ASP A 290 -14.03 -24.71 -21.36
CA ASP A 290 -12.62 -24.64 -20.97
C ASP A 290 -12.30 -23.39 -20.14
N THR A 291 -12.97 -22.27 -20.41
CA THR A 291 -12.81 -21.04 -19.63
C THR A 291 -13.38 -21.21 -18.23
N PHE A 292 -14.53 -21.87 -18.08
CA PHE A 292 -15.09 -22.16 -16.76
C PHE A 292 -14.23 -23.13 -15.97
N LYS A 293 -13.71 -24.17 -16.62
CA LYS A 293 -12.74 -25.09 -16.02
C LYS A 293 -11.50 -24.33 -15.52
N LYS A 294 -11.00 -23.38 -16.32
CA LYS A 294 -9.91 -22.48 -15.92
C LYS A 294 -10.30 -21.59 -14.74
N CYS A 295 -11.49 -21.00 -14.72
CA CYS A 295 -11.98 -20.23 -13.57
C CYS A 295 -12.04 -21.09 -12.30
N LEU A 296 -12.43 -22.36 -12.40
CA LEU A 296 -12.46 -23.29 -11.27
C LEU A 296 -11.06 -23.61 -10.74
N GLU A 297 -10.09 -23.82 -11.64
CA GLU A 297 -8.68 -23.94 -11.26
C GLU A 297 -8.18 -22.66 -10.55
N ILE A 298 -8.46 -21.49 -11.12
CA ILE A 298 -8.07 -20.20 -10.55
C ILE A 298 -8.71 -20.00 -9.17
N SER A 299 -10.00 -20.31 -8.98
CA SER A 299 -10.66 -20.23 -7.67
C SER A 299 -9.93 -21.05 -6.62
N LYS A 300 -9.55 -22.29 -6.94
CA LYS A 300 -8.78 -23.15 -6.02
C LYS A 300 -7.42 -22.54 -5.67
N LYS A 301 -6.71 -22.01 -6.66
CA LYS A 301 -5.40 -21.36 -6.47
C LYS A 301 -5.50 -20.08 -5.64
N VAL A 302 -6.51 -19.25 -5.87
CA VAL A 302 -6.72 -18.01 -5.11
C VAL A 302 -7.09 -18.33 -3.66
N VAL A 303 -7.99 -19.29 -3.43
CA VAL A 303 -8.46 -19.68 -2.09
C VAL A 303 -7.35 -20.31 -1.25
N SER A 304 -6.52 -21.16 -1.88
CA SER A 304 -5.35 -21.77 -1.24
C SER A 304 -4.18 -20.78 -1.05
N GLY A 305 -4.18 -19.67 -1.78
CA GLY A 305 -3.06 -18.72 -1.79
C GLY A 305 -1.89 -19.14 -2.68
N GLU A 306 -2.07 -20.13 -3.57
CA GLU A 306 -1.04 -20.58 -4.54
C GLU A 306 -0.64 -19.46 -5.52
N VAL A 307 -1.56 -18.54 -5.85
CA VAL A 307 -1.31 -17.40 -6.74
C VAL A 307 -1.33 -16.10 -5.97
N VAL A 308 -0.33 -15.23 -6.15
CA VAL A 308 -0.20 -13.93 -5.45
C VAL A 308 -1.39 -13.00 -5.72
N ASP A 309 -1.75 -12.18 -4.73
CA ASP A 309 -2.75 -11.12 -4.89
C ASP A 309 -2.24 -9.94 -5.73
N ILE A 310 -2.32 -10.10 -7.05
CA ILE A 310 -1.99 -9.07 -8.04
C ILE A 310 -3.02 -7.92 -8.09
N SER A 311 -4.14 -8.03 -7.38
CA SER A 311 -5.07 -6.90 -7.18
C SER A 311 -4.57 -5.92 -6.12
N ASN A 312 -3.50 -6.28 -5.39
CA ASN A 312 -2.94 -5.52 -4.28
C ASN A 312 -3.98 -5.28 -3.19
N GLY A 313 -4.62 -6.34 -2.70
CA GLY A 313 -5.60 -6.34 -1.61
C GLY A 313 -6.88 -5.55 -1.91
N ALA A 314 -7.23 -5.39 -3.18
CA ALA A 314 -8.41 -4.66 -3.59
C ALA A 314 -9.70 -5.31 -3.13
N ASP A 315 -10.73 -4.49 -2.93
CA ASP A 315 -12.09 -4.88 -2.56
C ASP A 315 -13.14 -4.34 -3.54
N HIS A 316 -12.75 -3.44 -4.44
CA HIS A 316 -13.58 -2.91 -5.52
C HIS A 316 -12.80 -2.94 -6.83
N PHE A 317 -13.49 -3.12 -7.95
CA PHE A 317 -12.90 -3.02 -9.28
C PHE A 317 -13.95 -2.56 -10.28
N HIS A 318 -13.50 -1.98 -11.39
CA HIS A 318 -14.36 -1.71 -12.53
C HIS A 318 -13.58 -1.82 -13.84
N ALA A 319 -14.29 -2.18 -14.90
CA ALA A 319 -13.73 -2.21 -16.24
C ALA A 319 -13.52 -0.79 -16.76
N ARG A 320 -12.30 -0.49 -17.24
CA ARG A 320 -11.90 0.86 -17.70
C ARG A 320 -12.58 1.28 -18.99
N TYR A 321 -13.15 0.34 -19.74
CA TYR A 321 -13.97 0.63 -20.92
C TYR A 321 -15.42 1.01 -20.59
N THR A 322 -15.83 0.96 -19.32
CA THR A 322 -17.17 1.39 -18.91
C THR A 322 -17.34 2.89 -19.15
N PRO A 323 -18.36 3.34 -19.92
CA PRO A 323 -18.49 4.74 -20.31
C PRO A 323 -18.74 5.70 -19.15
N LYS A 324 -19.30 5.20 -18.04
CA LYS A 324 -19.49 5.96 -16.80
C LYS A 324 -18.74 5.30 -15.66
N LYS A 325 -17.73 5.99 -15.14
CA LYS A 325 -17.00 5.57 -13.95
C LYS A 325 -17.96 5.44 -12.75
N PRO A 326 -17.91 4.35 -11.96
CA PRO A 326 -18.74 4.21 -10.78
C PRO A 326 -18.54 5.35 -9.79
N ALA A 327 -19.60 5.78 -9.10
CA ALA A 327 -19.53 6.91 -8.18
C ALA A 327 -18.48 6.70 -7.06
N TRP A 328 -18.36 5.48 -6.55
CA TRP A 328 -17.37 5.11 -5.53
C TRP A 328 -15.92 5.21 -6.04
N ALA A 329 -15.70 5.16 -7.36
CA ALA A 329 -14.37 5.23 -7.95
C ALA A 329 -13.93 6.68 -8.25
N ILE A 330 -14.86 7.65 -8.23
CA ILE A 330 -14.56 9.05 -8.48
C ILE A 330 -13.79 9.62 -7.28
N GLY A 331 -12.62 10.22 -7.53
CA GLY A 331 -11.76 10.78 -6.48
C GLY A 331 -10.83 9.78 -5.78
N ASN A 332 -11.02 8.47 -6.01
CA ASN A 332 -10.14 7.42 -5.51
C ASN A 332 -9.13 7.00 -6.59
N LEU A 333 -7.91 6.65 -6.16
CA LEU A 333 -6.86 6.10 -7.01
C LEU A 333 -6.86 4.56 -6.93
N PRO A 334 -6.66 3.86 -8.06
CA PRO A 334 -6.54 2.41 -8.03
C PRO A 334 -5.24 1.99 -7.33
N VAL A 335 -5.29 0.88 -6.58
CA VAL A 335 -4.14 0.25 -5.93
C VAL A 335 -3.43 -0.75 -6.86
N SER A 336 -4.10 -1.16 -7.94
CA SER A 336 -3.56 -2.00 -9.01
C SER A 336 -4.37 -1.79 -10.31
N GLU A 337 -3.73 -1.96 -11.45
CA GLU A 337 -4.40 -2.06 -12.76
C GLU A 337 -3.95 -3.36 -13.42
N VAL A 338 -4.91 -4.24 -13.68
CA VAL A 338 -4.66 -5.55 -14.30
C VAL A 338 -5.55 -5.66 -15.53
N GLY A 339 -4.92 -5.84 -16.70
CA GLY A 339 -5.60 -5.88 -18.00
C GLY A 339 -6.54 -4.69 -18.21
N LEU A 340 -7.82 -4.93 -18.44
CA LEU A 340 -8.83 -3.89 -18.70
C LEU A 340 -9.48 -3.33 -17.42
N HIS A 341 -9.05 -3.77 -16.23
CA HIS A 341 -9.69 -3.41 -14.97
C HIS A 341 -8.79 -2.56 -14.05
N SER A 342 -9.40 -1.57 -13.40
CA SER A 342 -8.78 -0.83 -12.30
C SER A 342 -9.31 -1.35 -10.97
N PHE A 343 -8.40 -1.68 -10.05
CA PHE A 343 -8.68 -2.26 -8.74
C PHE A 343 -8.43 -1.25 -7.63
N TYR A 344 -9.31 -1.20 -6.64
CA TYR A 344 -9.33 -0.21 -5.56
C TYR A 344 -9.44 -0.92 -4.22
N ARG A 345 -8.78 -0.35 -3.20
CA ARG A 345 -8.99 -0.70 -1.79
C ARG A 345 -9.67 0.48 -1.12
N LEU A 346 -10.97 0.34 -0.84
CA LEU A 346 -11.80 1.41 -0.28
C LEU A 346 -12.24 1.12 1.15
N VAL A 347 -12.09 -0.11 1.59
CA VAL A 347 -12.37 -0.53 2.95
C VAL A 347 -11.05 -1.00 3.54
N PHE A 348 -10.50 -0.13 4.38
CA PHE A 348 -9.34 -0.42 5.20
C PHE A 348 -9.72 -1.41 6.30
N ASP A 349 -8.78 -2.01 7.01
CA ASP A 349 -9.06 -2.90 8.15
C ASP A 349 -9.11 -2.17 9.49
#